data_AF-A0A8S9WJV7-F1
#
_entry.id   AF-A0A8S9WJV7-F1
#
_cell.length_a   1.000
_cell.length_b   1.000
_cell.length_c   1.000
_cell.angle_alpha   90.00
_cell.angle_beta   90.00
_cell.angle_gamma   90.00
#
_symmetry.space_group_name_H-M   'P 1'
#
loop_
_entity.id
_entity.type
_entity.pdbx_description
1 polymer ?
#
loop_
_entity_poly.entity_id
_entity_poly.type
_entity_poly.pdbx_seq_one_letter_code
_entity_poly.pdbx_strand_id
1 'polypeptide(L)' 'MVFNIIKEAVEGDFKGGICSLGLKEKGVGLSIDNALPIVNDKMKGKIAEIQAKIIPSKIEIP' A
#
# COMPACT_ATOMS: atom_id res chain seq x y z
N MET A 1 1.00 -4.92 9.75
CA MET A 1 2.32 -5.49 10.05
C MET A 1 2.41 -6.04 11.46
N VAL A 2 2.28 -5.21 12.52
CA VAL A 2 2.42 -5.65 13.92
C VAL A 2 1.50 -6.83 14.27
N PHE A 3 0.21 -6.75 13.91
CA PHE A 3 -0.74 -7.82 14.15
C PHE A 3 -0.32 -9.16 13.52
N ASN A 4 0.08 -9.16 12.25
CA ASN A 4 0.46 -10.37 11.54
C ASN A 4 1.71 -11.02 12.14
N ILE A 5 2.72 -10.22 12.51
CA ILE A 5 3.95 -10.74 13.13
C ILE A 5 3.65 -11.43 14.46
N ILE A 6 2.80 -10.82 15.29
CA ILE A 6 2.40 -11.41 16.58
C ILE A 6 1.59 -12.68 16.34
N LYS A 7 0.67 -12.66 15.37
CA LYS A 7 -0.12 -13.83 14.99
C LYS A 7 0.77 -14.99 14.53
N GLU A 8 1.70 -14.75 13.62
CA GLU A 8 2.65 -15.76 13.11
C GLU A 8 3.54 -16.33 14.22
N ALA A 9 3.95 -15.50 15.18
CA ALA A 9 4.71 -15.97 16.34
C ALA A 9 3.88 -16.88 17.26
N VAL A 10 2.60 -16.55 17.47
CA VAL A 10 1.67 -17.38 18.27
C VAL A 10 1.32 -18.69 17.56
N GLU A 11 1.14 -18.66 16.24
CA GLU A 11 0.80 -19.84 15.42
C GLU A 11 2.01 -20.75 15.12
N GLY A 12 3.23 -20.30 15.43
CA GLY A 12 4.47 -21.05 15.17
C GLY A 12 4.98 -20.97 13.73
N ASP A 13 4.40 -20.08 12.91
CA ASP A 13 4.70 -19.88 11.50
C ASP A 13 5.68 -18.72 11.22
N PHE A 14 6.21 -18.10 12.28
CA PHE A 14 7.11 -16.95 12.15
C PHE A 14 8.36 -17.28 11.34
N LYS A 15 8.63 -16.46 10.33
CA LYS A 15 9.86 -16.52 9.52
C LYS A 15 10.63 -15.22 9.64
N GLY A 16 11.87 -15.32 10.11
CA GLY A 16 12.80 -14.20 10.13
C GLY A 16 13.18 -13.75 8.72
N GLY A 17 13.40 -12.45 8.53
CA GLY A 17 13.78 -11.87 7.24
C GLY A 17 13.40 -10.40 7.12
N ILE A 18 13.49 -9.86 5.90
CA ILE A 18 13.06 -8.51 5.56
C ILE A 18 11.69 -8.61 4.89
N CYS A 19 10.71 -7.85 5.39
CA CYS A 19 9.38 -7.74 4.80
C CYS A 19 9.23 -6.38 4.11
N SER A 20 9.11 -6.38 2.78
CA SER A 20 8.84 -5.17 2.00
C SER A 20 7.32 -4.97 1.87
N LEU A 21 6.85 -3.80 2.31
CA LEU A 21 5.43 -3.46 2.34
C LEU A 21 5.17 -2.19 1.52
N GLY A 22 4.64 -2.36 0.29
CA GLY A 22 4.32 -1.27 -0.61
C GLY A 22 2.81 -1.09 -0.84
N LEU A 23 2.48 -0.32 -1.89
CA LEU A 23 1.10 -0.14 -2.35
C LEU A 23 0.45 -1.48 -2.76
N LYS A 24 1.26 -2.40 -3.31
CA LYS A 24 0.82 -3.74 -3.74
C LYS A 24 0.39 -4.61 -2.56
N GLU A 25 1.16 -4.60 -1.48
CA GLU A 25 0.89 -5.36 -0.25
C GLU A 25 -0.13 -4.64 0.65
N LYS A 26 -0.68 -3.50 0.21
CA LYS A 26 -1.52 -2.60 1.01
C LYS A 26 -0.85 -2.17 2.32
N GLY A 27 0.48 -2.15 2.34
CA GLY A 27 1.26 -1.71 3.49
C GLY A 27 1.30 -0.19 3.63
N VAL A 28 1.15 0.50 2.51
CA VAL A 28 1.01 1.96 2.43
C VAL A 28 -0.18 2.32 1.55
N GLY A 29 -0.76 3.48 1.77
CA GLY A 29 -1.90 3.99 1.01
C GLY A 29 -1.99 5.51 1.13
N LEU A 30 -2.77 6.12 0.24
CA LEU A 30 -3.02 7.56 0.32
C LEU A 30 -4.28 7.81 1.13
N SER A 31 -4.18 8.62 2.18
CA SER A 31 -5.36 9.18 2.84
C SER A 31 -5.80 10.40 2.04
N ILE A 32 -6.90 10.28 1.31
CA ILE A 32 -7.48 11.40 0.55
C ILE A 32 -8.58 12.02 1.40
N ASP A 33 -8.38 13.28 1.80
CA ASP A 33 -9.46 14.09 2.34
C ASP A 33 -10.37 14.52 1.19
N ASN A 34 -11.55 13.90 1.12
CA ASN A 34 -12.56 14.18 0.10
C ASN A 34 -13.21 15.58 0.26
N ALA A 35 -12.98 16.27 1.39
CA ALA A 35 -13.52 17.61 1.64
C ALA A 35 -12.67 18.72 1.01
N LEU A 36 -11.44 18.44 0.57
CA LEU A 36 -10.57 19.43 -0.04
C LEU A 36 -10.99 19.69 -1.51
N PRO A 37 -11.39 20.92 -1.89
CA PRO A 37 -11.87 21.25 -3.25
C PRO A 37 -10.86 20.98 -4.35
N ILE A 38 -9.57 20.96 -3.99
CA ILE A 38 -8.47 20.65 -4.90
C ILE A 38 -8.46 19.17 -5.30
N VAL A 39 -9.02 18.26 -4.50
CA VAL A 39 -9.12 16.83 -4.82
C VAL A 39 -10.40 16.54 -5.62
N ASN A 40 -10.47 17.11 -6.83
CA ASN A 40 -11.53 16.83 -7.78
C ASN A 40 -11.42 15.41 -8.38
N ASP A 41 -12.47 14.96 -9.04
CA ASP A 41 -12.54 13.59 -9.60
C ASP A 41 -11.44 13.31 -10.62
N LYS A 42 -10.96 14.34 -11.33
CA LYS A 42 -9.83 14.22 -12.26
C LYS A 42 -8.54 13.87 -11.54
N MET A 43 -8.30 14.43 -10.35
CA MET A 43 -7.13 14.10 -9.52
C MET A 43 -7.26 12.71 -8.90
N LYS A 44 -8.45 12.32 -8.45
CA LYS A 44 -8.71 10.94 -7.97
C LYS A 44 -8.46 9.90 -9.06
N GLY A 45 -8.89 10.18 -10.30
CA GLY A 45 -8.64 9.32 -11.46
C GLY A 45 -7.14 9.13 -11.75
N LYS A 46 -6.34 10.20 -11.67
CA LYS A 46 -4.87 10.11 -11.82
C LYS A 46 -4.22 9.29 -10.71
N ILE A 47 -4.65 9.45 -9.47
CA ILE A 47 -4.13 8.66 -8.33
C ILE A 47 -4.44 7.17 -8.54
N ALA A 48 -5.67 6.85 -8.94
CA ALA A 48 -6.06 5.47 -9.23
C ALA A 48 -5.27 4.87 -10.40
N GLU A 49 -5.04 5.65 -11.47
CA GLU A 49 -4.24 5.21 -12.62
C GLU A 49 -2.78 4.93 -12.23
N ILE A 50 -2.17 5.78 -11.40
CA ILE A 50 -0.80 5.60 -10.91
C ILE A 50 -0.72 4.38 -9.98
N GLN A 51 -1.67 4.22 -9.06
CA GLN A 51 -1.76 3.03 -8.19
C GLN A 51 -1.86 1.75 -9.03
N ALA A 52 -2.71 1.75 -10.06
CA ALA A 52 -2.87 0.63 -10.99
C ALA A 52 -1.62 0.33 -11.83
N LYS A 53 -0.71 1.30 -12.04
CA LYS A 53 0.59 1.09 -12.70
C LYS A 53 1.68 0.59 -11.75
N ILE A 54 1.66 0.99 -10.48
CA ILE A 54 2.66 0.56 -9.48
C ILE A 54 2.41 -0.90 -9.04
N ILE A 55 1.15 -1.30 -8.86
CA ILE A 55 0.77 -2.66 -8.42
C ILE A 55 1.31 -3.81 -9.32
N PRO A 56 1.29 -3.71 -10.66
CA PRO A 56 1.87 -4.72 -11.55
C PRO A 56 3.39 -4.58 -11.75
N SER A 57 4.10 -3.83 -10.90
CA SER A 57 5.54 -3.55 -11.02
C SER A 57 5.95 -2.82 -12.31
N LYS A 58 5.03 -2.10 -12.98
CA LYS A 58 5.35 -1.30 -14.18
C LYS A 58 6.10 0.00 -13.87
N ILE A 59 6.17 0.41 -12.60
CA ILE A 59 6.92 1.56 -12.12
C ILE A 59 7.66 1.08 -10.86
N GLU A 60 8.98 0.91 -10.96
CA GLU A 60 9.85 0.74 -9.80
C GLU A 60 10.30 2.13 -9.33
N ILE A 61 10.16 2.38 -8.02
CA ILE A 61 10.67 3.57 -7.36
C ILE A 61 11.96 3.11 -6.65
N PRO A 62 13.14 3.67 -6.97
CA PRO A 62 14.40 3.31 -6.32
C PRO A 62 14.42 3.65 -4.84
#